data_AF-A0A936YG92-F1
#
_entry.id   AF-A0A936YG92-F1
#
_cell.length_a   1.000
_cell.length_b   1.000
_cell.length_c   1.000
_cell.angle_alpha   90.00
_cell.angle_beta   90.00
_cell.angle_gamma   90.00
#
_symmetry.space_group_name_H-M   'P 1'
#
loop_
_entity.id
_entity.type
_entity.pdbx_description
1 polymer ?
#
loop_
_entity_poly.entity_id
_entity_poly.type
_entity_poly.pdbx_seq_one_letter_code
_entity_poly.pdbx_strand_id
1 'polypeptide(L)' 'MFLRIQTQWRTSFGGFIGLDYTAVFETMKLYDINDKRGVFEDLLIMEQAALSVLNKSAGDT' A
#
# COMPACT_ATOMS: atom_id res chain seq x y z
N MET A 1 7.38 -6.98 -2.97
CA MET A 1 6.16 -7.05 -2.14
C MET A 1 5.02 -6.18 -2.70
N PHE A 2 5.27 -4.92 -3.04
CA PHE A 2 4.28 -3.94 -3.51
C PHE A 2 3.26 -4.47 -4.54
N LEU A 3 3.70 -5.10 -5.64
CA LEU A 3 2.79 -5.62 -6.67
C LEU A 3 1.86 -6.76 -6.19
N ARG A 4 2.18 -7.42 -5.07
CA ARG A 4 1.35 -8.50 -4.51
C ARG A 4 0.16 -7.98 -3.71
N ILE A 5 0.17 -6.71 -3.31
CA ILE A 5 -0.86 -6.06 -2.49
C ILE A 5 -1.57 -4.92 -3.22
N GLN A 6 -1.46 -4.86 -4.55
CA GLN A 6 -1.95 -3.75 -5.38
C GLN A 6 -3.45 -3.46 -5.28
N THR A 7 -4.26 -4.42 -4.80
CA THR A 7 -5.72 -4.27 -4.59
C THR A 7 -6.09 -3.97 -3.14
N GLN A 8 -5.14 -4.01 -2.21
CA GLN A 8 -5.37 -3.92 -0.77
C GLN A 8 -5.32 -2.47 -0.30
N TRP A 9 -6.05 -1.59 -0.97
CA TRP A 9 -6.16 -0.18 -0.60
C TRP A 9 -7.37 0.06 0.29
N ARG A 10 -7.18 0.90 1.31
CA ARG A 10 -8.27 1.49 2.09
C ARG A 10 -8.67 2.82 1.47
N THR A 11 -9.97 3.01 1.29
CA THR A 11 -10.56 4.22 0.74
C THR A 11 -11.56 4.82 1.73
N SER A 12 -11.84 6.11 1.57
CA SER A 12 -12.94 6.82 2.24
C SER A 12 -13.68 7.67 1.22
N PHE A 13 -14.68 8.43 1.69
CA PHE A 13 -15.39 9.42 0.88
C PHE A 13 -14.45 10.41 0.14
N GLY A 14 -13.24 10.65 0.66
CA GLY A 14 -12.25 11.54 0.06
C GLY A 14 -11.17 10.88 -0.81
N GLY A 15 -11.31 9.59 -1.15
CA GLY A 15 -10.35 8.86 -1.98
C GLY A 15 -9.50 7.83 -1.21
N PHE A 16 -8.31 7.54 -1.71
CA PHE A 16 -7.39 6.54 -1.16
C PHE A 16 -6.69 7.08 0.09
N ILE A 17 -6.68 6.30 1.17
CA ILE A 17 -6.05 6.68 2.44
C ILE A 17 -4.68 6.00 2.61
N GLY A 18 -4.55 4.76 2.15
CA GLY A 18 -3.33 3.95 2.29
C GLY A 18 -3.60 2.47 2.06
N LEU A 19 -2.58 1.64 2.17
CA LEU A 19 -2.66 0.19 2.10
C LEU A 19 -3.25 -0.38 3.40
N ASP A 20 -3.91 -1.53 3.29
CA ASP A 20 -4.32 -2.30 4.45
C ASP A 20 -3.13 -3.06 5.04
N TYR A 21 -2.58 -2.53 6.14
CA TYR A 21 -1.42 -3.13 6.78
C TYR A 21 -1.66 -4.52 7.36
N THR A 22 -2.91 -4.89 7.69
CA THR A 22 -3.21 -6.27 8.06
C THR A 22 -2.98 -7.18 6.86
N ALA A 23 -3.52 -6.84 5.69
CA ALA A 23 -3.29 -7.61 4.46
C ALA A 23 -1.80 -7.62 4.06
N VAL A 24 -1.08 -6.50 4.24
CA VAL A 24 0.36 -6.43 3.98
C VAL A 24 1.12 -7.42 4.86
N PHE A 25 0.91 -7.41 6.18
CA PHE A 25 1.64 -8.29 7.08
C PHE A 25 1.26 -9.76 6.90
N GLU A 26 -0.01 -10.08 6.63
CA GLU A 26 -0.40 -11.46 6.28
C GLU A 26 0.24 -11.92 4.97
N THR A 27 0.36 -11.04 3.98
CA THR A 27 1.08 -11.36 2.74
C THR A 27 2.57 -11.56 3.01
N MET A 28 3.20 -10.73 3.83
CA MET A 28 4.61 -10.94 4.21
C MET A 28 4.84 -12.27 4.94
N LYS A 29 3.88 -12.72 5.77
CA LYS A 29 3.91 -14.05 6.39
C LYS A 29 3.79 -15.16 5.35
N LEU A 30 2.87 -15.02 4.40
CA LEU A 30 2.65 -16.00 3.33
C LEU A 30 3.92 -16.26 2.49
N TYR A 31 4.73 -15.22 2.26
CA TYR A 31 5.98 -15.32 1.50
C TYR A 31 7.23 -15.55 2.36
N ASP A 32 7.06 -15.83 3.66
CA ASP A 32 8.15 -16.07 4.61
C ASP A 32 9.25 -14.98 4.56
N ILE A 33 8.83 -13.72 4.53
CA ILE A 33 9.77 -12.59 4.47
C ILE A 33 10.52 -12.48 5.80
N ASN A 34 11.84 -12.64 5.74
CA ASN A 34 12.72 -12.51 6.89
C ASN A 34 12.88 -11.05 7.34
N ASP A 35 13.31 -10.16 6.43
CA ASP A 35 13.44 -8.73 6.71
C ASP A 35 12.12 -7.97 6.48
N LYS A 36 11.18 -8.14 7.41
CA LYS A 36 9.88 -7.46 7.33
C LYS A 36 10.02 -5.94 7.47
N ARG A 37 11.05 -5.48 8.20
CA ARG A 37 11.25 -4.06 8.48
C ARG A 37 11.69 -3.32 7.22
N GLY A 38 12.76 -3.77 6.56
CA GLY A 38 13.25 -3.14 5.33
C GLY A 38 12.18 -3.14 4.25
N VAL A 39 11.49 -4.28 4.06
CA VAL A 39 10.39 -4.38 3.09
C VAL A 39 9.23 -3.44 3.42
N PHE A 40 8.93 -3.23 4.70
CA PHE A 40 7.88 -2.30 5.12
C PHE A 40 8.27 -0.85 4.88
N GLU A 41 9.52 -0.46 5.20
CA GLU A 41 10.04 0.88 4.92
C GLU A 41 10.01 1.19 3.41
N ASP A 42 10.42 0.24 2.56
CA ASP A 42 10.32 0.37 1.10
C ASP A 42 8.85 0.50 0.61
N LEU A 43 7.94 -0.26 1.23
CA LEU A 43 6.51 -0.17 0.92
C LEU A 43 5.93 1.19 1.24
N LEU A 44 6.31 1.82 2.34
CA LEU A 44 5.84 3.16 2.70
C LEU A 44 6.24 4.21 1.66
N ILE A 45 7.47 4.12 1.13
CA ILE A 45 7.94 5.02 0.06
C ILE A 45 7.08 4.86 -1.20
N MET A 46 6.86 3.61 -1.62
CA MET A 46 6.04 3.31 -2.81
C MET A 46 4.56 3.70 -2.61
N GLU A 47 4.02 3.49 -1.40
CA GLU A 47 2.67 3.88 -1.04
C GLU A 47 2.49 5.40 -1.14
N GLN A 48 3.40 6.18 -0.56
CA GLN A 48 3.33 7.64 -0.60
C GLN A 48 3.34 8.16 -2.04
N ALA A 49 4.21 7.60 -2.89
CA ALA A 49 4.24 7.93 -4.31
C ALA A 49 2.91 7.56 -5.01
N ALA A 50 2.38 6.36 -4.75
CA ALA A 50 1.13 5.92 -5.34
C ALA A 50 -0.08 6.77 -4.90
N LEU A 51 -0.19 7.11 -3.61
CA LEU A 51 -1.26 7.98 -3.09
C LEU A 51 -1.27 9.35 -3.78
N SER A 52 -0.10 9.92 -4.07
CA SER A 52 0.01 11.21 -4.77
C SER A 52 -0.58 11.18 -6.18
N VAL A 53 -0.51 10.02 -6.85
CA VAL A 53 -1.06 9.82 -8.19
C VAL A 53 -2.54 9.46 -8.11
N LEU A 54 -2.90 8.49 -7.25
CA LEU A 54 -4.27 7.97 -7.11
C LEU A 54 -5.26 9.06 -6.70
N ASN A 55 -4.88 9.91 -5.73
CA ASN A 55 -5.77 10.98 -5.26
C ASN A 55 -5.78 12.20 -6.18
N LYS A 56 -4.75 12.39 -7.01
CA LYS A 56 -4.78 13.42 -8.06
C LYS A 56 -5.84 13.08 -9.12
N SER A 57 -5.89 11.81 -9.56
CA SER A 57 -6.91 11.35 -10.51
C SER A 57 -8.34 11.37 -9.93
N ALA A 58 -8.50 11.30 -8.62
CA ALA A 58 -9.82 11.32 -7.97
C ALA A 58 -10.40 12.74 -7.79
N GLY A 59 -9.57 13.79 -7.81
CA GLY A 59 -10.00 15.19 -7.65
C GLY A 59 -10.25 15.94 -8.96
N ASP A 60 -9.94 15.34 -10.11
CA ASP A 60 -10.07 15.95 -11.45
C ASP A 60 -11.42 15.62 -12.15
N THR A 61 -12.40 15.09 -11.42
CA THR A 61 -13.79 14.82 -11.88
C THR A 61 -14.81 15.59 -11.06
#